data_AF-A0AAV0I0Q0-F1
#
_entry.id   AF-A0AAV0I0Q0-F1
#
_cell.length_a   1.000
_cell.length_b   1.000
_cell.length_c   1.000
_cell.angle_alpha   90.00
_cell.angle_beta   90.00
_cell.angle_gamma   90.00
#
_symmetry.space_group_name_H-M   'P 1'
#
loop_
_entity.id
_entity.type
_entity.pdbx_description
1 polymer ?
#
loop_
_entity_poly.entity_id
_entity_poly.type
_entity_poly.pdbx_seq_one_letter_code
_entity_poly.pdbx_strand_id
1 'polypeptide(L)'
;MREDGREAEQDEEDDPLCPPIPFSTVEERQYCRPWRSALVVKVLGRSTSYTAISKRLNSIWAKAGGIQVTSAKKGYFLVRFTSGIDYERALTRGTWMMGENYLTMHIWDRHFNPYEHEISSTLVWARLLEIPIHFFHPEGVMKIGRRIGKPIRVDQATPAGARSDYARVCVQVDLTKPLMSQFRIHGKKYFIQY
;
A
#
# COMPACT_ATOMS: atom_id res chain seq x y z
N MET A 1 41.73 7.45 -25.52
CA MET A 1 40.73 8.53 -25.38
C MET A 1 39.38 7.88 -25.17
N ARG A 2 38.86 7.94 -23.95
CA ARG A 2 37.49 7.52 -23.60
C ARG A 2 36.84 8.75 -23.00
N GLU A 3 35.86 9.32 -23.70
CA GLU A 3 34.99 10.34 -23.18
C GLU A 3 33.99 9.64 -22.26
N ASP A 4 34.09 9.92 -20.97
CA ASP A 4 33.09 9.57 -19.96
C ASP A 4 32.24 10.83 -19.79
N GLY A 5 31.04 10.79 -20.37
CA GLY A 5 30.07 11.87 -20.30
C GLY A 5 29.56 12.00 -18.87
N ARG A 6 30.18 12.89 -18.09
CA ARG A 6 29.56 13.46 -16.90
C ARG A 6 28.37 14.28 -17.38
N GLU A 7 27.17 13.79 -17.11
CA GLU A 7 25.96 14.60 -17.17
C GLU A 7 26.18 15.80 -16.26
N ALA A 8 26.14 16.99 -16.86
CA ALA A 8 26.34 18.25 -16.17
C ALA A 8 25.22 18.43 -15.14
N GLU A 9 25.61 18.52 -13.86
CA GLU A 9 24.84 19.24 -12.85
C GLU A 9 24.70 20.67 -13.39
N GLN A 10 23.52 20.98 -13.93
CA GLN A 10 23.18 22.36 -14.27
C GLN A 10 23.04 23.10 -12.94
N ASP A 11 24.01 23.97 -12.66
CA ASP A 11 23.90 25.00 -11.63
C ASP A 11 22.66 25.85 -11.95
N GLU A 12 21.53 25.57 -11.31
CA GLU A 12 20.39 26.47 -11.27
C GLU A 12 20.90 27.79 -10.68
N GLU A 13 20.95 28.85 -11.49
CA GLU A 13 21.21 30.21 -11.01
C GLU A 13 20.31 30.47 -9.79
N ASP A 14 20.92 30.85 -8.67
CA ASP A 14 20.24 31.17 -7.40
C ASP A 14 19.23 32.31 -7.65
N ASP A 15 17.99 31.96 -8.03
CA ASP A 15 16.89 32.91 -8.16
C ASP A 15 16.65 33.51 -6.77
N PRO A 16 16.96 34.81 -6.54
CA PRO A 16 16.79 35.41 -5.23
C PRO A 16 15.33 35.45 -4.77
N LEU A 17 14.37 35.22 -5.68
CA LEU A 17 12.95 35.05 -5.37
C LEU A 17 12.55 33.58 -5.12
N CYS A 18 13.41 32.62 -5.42
CA CYS A 18 13.19 31.18 -5.23
C CYS A 18 14.44 30.46 -4.67
N PRO A 19 14.95 30.86 -3.49
CA PRO A 19 16.13 30.22 -2.92
C PRO A 19 15.85 28.75 -2.59
N PRO A 20 16.77 27.82 -2.89
CA PRO A 20 16.63 26.43 -2.48
C PRO A 20 16.66 26.36 -0.96
N ILE A 21 15.65 25.71 -0.37
CA ILE A 21 15.59 25.44 1.08
C ILE A 21 15.98 23.97 1.27
N PRO A 22 17.26 23.66 1.58
CA PRO A 22 17.67 22.29 1.77
C PRO A 22 17.10 21.74 3.07
N PHE A 23 16.56 20.52 3.01
CA PHE A 23 16.21 19.73 4.19
C PHE A 23 17.16 18.55 4.30
N SER A 24 17.72 18.30 5.48
CA SER A 24 18.55 17.12 5.68
C SER A 24 17.69 15.85 5.73
N THR A 25 18.28 14.70 5.36
CA THR A 25 17.59 13.40 5.45
C THR A 25 17.16 13.06 6.89
N VAL A 26 17.85 13.59 7.90
CA VAL A 26 17.52 13.38 9.31
C VAL A 26 16.25 14.14 9.69
N GLU A 27 16.17 15.42 9.29
CA GLU A 27 14.98 16.26 9.52
C GLU A 27 13.75 15.66 8.82
N GLU A 28 13.88 15.30 7.55
CA GLU A 28 12.79 14.68 6.80
C GLU A 28 12.28 13.41 7.49
N ARG A 29 13.19 12.53 7.95
CA ARG A 29 12.82 11.31 8.67
C ARG A 29 12.09 11.61 9.97
N GLN A 30 12.47 12.68 10.67
CA GLN A 30 11.79 13.13 11.89
C GLN A 30 10.35 13.59 11.58
N TYR A 31 10.17 14.39 10.53
CA TYR A 31 8.86 14.88 10.10
C TYR A 31 7.94 13.77 9.58
N CYS A 32 8.51 12.70 9.02
CA CYS A 32 7.76 11.52 8.59
C CYS A 32 7.28 10.62 9.75
N ARG A 33 7.84 10.74 10.97
CA ARG A 33 7.51 9.83 12.10
C ARG A 33 6.01 9.74 12.41
N PRO A 34 5.24 10.85 12.48
CA PRO A 34 3.80 10.79 12.77
C PRO A 34 2.98 10.05 11.70
N TRP A 35 3.54 9.87 10.49
CA TRP A 35 2.87 9.29 9.34
C TRP A 35 3.21 7.81 9.10
N ARG A 36 4.01 7.20 9.98
CA ARG A 36 4.38 5.77 9.87
C ARG A 36 3.19 4.81 9.90
N SER A 37 2.12 5.21 10.58
CA SER A 37 0.84 4.49 10.66
C SER A 37 -0.24 5.25 9.89
N ALA A 38 0.09 5.79 8.72
CA ALA A 38 -0.84 6.49 7.86
C ALA A 38 -1.08 5.75 6.55
N LEU A 39 -2.32 5.84 6.06
CA LEU A 39 -2.75 5.28 4.79
C LEU A 39 -3.35 6.39 3.92
N VAL A 40 -3.04 6.35 2.64
CA VAL A 40 -3.75 7.13 1.63
C VAL A 40 -4.84 6.25 1.04
N VAL A 41 -6.07 6.77 1.03
CA VAL A 41 -7.24 6.03 0.56
C VAL A 41 -8.03 6.83 -0.45
N LYS A 42 -8.65 6.13 -1.40
CA LYS A 42 -9.56 6.73 -2.37
C LYS A 42 -10.61 5.72 -2.79
N VAL A 43 -11.86 6.19 -2.87
CA VAL A 43 -12.97 5.39 -3.36
C VAL A 43 -12.91 5.36 -4.88
N LEU A 44 -12.91 4.16 -5.47
CA LEU A 44 -12.92 4.00 -6.92
C LEU A 44 -14.30 4.27 -7.51
N GLY A 45 -14.34 4.83 -8.71
CA GLY A 45 -15.56 5.01 -9.49
C GLY A 45 -16.52 6.12 -9.03
N ARG A 46 -16.30 6.73 -7.85
CA ARG A 46 -17.22 7.77 -7.34
C ARG A 46 -16.55 8.82 -6.45
N SER A 47 -16.95 10.08 -6.62
CA SER A 47 -16.66 11.14 -5.65
C SER A 47 -17.45 10.91 -4.37
N THR A 48 -16.75 10.84 -3.24
CA THR A 48 -17.36 10.58 -1.93
C THR A 48 -17.17 11.79 -1.02
N SER A 49 -18.21 12.17 -0.27
CA SER A 49 -18.09 13.27 0.69
C SER A 49 -17.17 12.90 1.86
N TYR A 50 -16.46 13.90 2.38
CA TYR A 50 -15.61 13.74 3.57
C TYR A 50 -16.37 13.13 4.75
N THR A 51 -17.60 13.59 4.99
CA THR A 51 -18.43 13.12 6.11
C THR A 51 -18.78 11.64 5.98
N ALA A 52 -19.15 11.19 4.78
CA ALA A 52 -19.50 9.79 4.54
C ALA A 52 -18.28 8.87 4.72
N ILE A 53 -17.13 9.22 4.13
CA ILE A 53 -15.94 8.38 4.23
C ILE A 53 -15.38 8.39 5.65
N SER A 54 -15.31 9.56 6.31
CA SER A 54 -14.82 9.67 7.67
C SER A 54 -15.65 8.83 8.64
N LYS A 55 -16.99 8.92 8.56
CA LYS A 55 -17.90 8.09 9.37
C LYS A 55 -17.71 6.60 9.10
N ARG A 56 -17.61 6.19 7.83
CA ARG A 56 -17.44 4.79 7.46
C ARG A 56 -16.10 4.24 7.95
N LEU A 57 -15.00 4.93 7.68
CA LEU A 57 -13.65 4.51 8.10
C LEU A 57 -13.54 4.41 9.61
N ASN A 58 -14.07 5.39 10.36
CA ASN A 58 -14.11 5.31 11.82
C ASN A 58 -14.84 4.04 12.27
N SER A 59 -16.01 3.76 11.68
CA SER A 59 -16.79 2.57 12.02
C SER A 59 -16.07 1.25 11.73
N ILE A 60 -15.29 1.13 10.65
CA ILE A 60 -14.67 -0.15 10.25
C ILE A 60 -13.24 -0.34 10.76
N TRP A 61 -12.49 0.75 10.98
CA TRP A 61 -11.06 0.70 11.29
C TRP A 61 -10.69 1.12 12.71
N ALA A 62 -11.42 2.03 13.35
CA ALA A 62 -11.15 2.46 14.73
C ALA A 62 -11.77 1.44 15.72
N LYS A 63 -11.04 0.36 16.03
CA LYS A 63 -11.55 -0.75 16.87
C LYS A 63 -10.90 -0.80 18.24
N ALA A 64 -9.63 -0.43 18.33
CA ALA A 64 -8.86 -0.35 19.57
C ALA A 64 -8.47 1.09 19.92
N GLY A 65 -8.23 1.92 18.91
CA GLY A 65 -7.92 3.34 19.06
C GLY A 65 -8.82 4.22 18.19
N GLY A 66 -8.32 5.40 17.83
CA GLY A 66 -8.97 6.35 16.94
C GLY A 66 -8.26 6.45 15.59
N ILE A 67 -8.96 7.03 14.63
CA ILE A 67 -8.34 7.46 13.37
C ILE A 67 -8.59 8.95 13.15
N GLN A 68 -7.63 9.61 12.53
CA GLN A 68 -7.78 10.97 12.02
C GLN A 68 -7.86 10.89 10.50
N VAL A 69 -8.95 11.38 9.92
CA VAL A 69 -9.14 11.43 8.47
C VAL A 69 -8.97 12.88 8.01
N THR A 70 -8.13 13.10 7.02
CA THR A 70 -7.89 14.42 6.41
C THR A 70 -8.21 14.31 4.92
N SER A 71 -9.02 15.24 4.40
CA SER A 71 -9.26 15.31 2.95
C SER A 71 -8.00 15.84 2.26
N ALA A 72 -7.51 15.08 1.29
CA ALA A 72 -6.54 15.56 0.31
C ALA A 72 -7.28 15.94 -0.99
N LYS A 73 -6.56 16.48 -1.97
CA LYS A 73 -7.12 16.83 -3.27
C LYS A 73 -7.43 15.58 -4.12
N LYS A 74 -8.15 15.78 -5.24
CA LYS A 74 -8.54 14.71 -6.19
C LYS A 74 -9.27 13.51 -5.56
N GLY A 75 -9.99 13.74 -4.45
CA GLY A 75 -10.77 12.72 -3.74
C GLY A 75 -9.93 11.70 -2.97
N TYR A 76 -8.64 11.99 -2.71
CA TYR A 76 -7.83 11.23 -1.79
C TYR A 76 -8.12 11.64 -0.34
N PHE A 77 -7.96 10.70 0.57
CA PHE A 77 -8.06 10.94 2.00
C PHE A 77 -6.85 10.33 2.69
N LEU A 78 -6.27 11.07 3.62
CA LEU A 78 -5.16 10.62 4.44
C LEU A 78 -5.72 10.18 5.78
N VAL A 79 -5.40 8.95 6.18
CA VAL A 79 -5.95 8.32 7.37
C VAL A 79 -4.80 7.97 8.30
N ARG A 80 -4.72 8.64 9.44
CA ARG A 80 -3.70 8.40 10.46
C ARG A 80 -4.29 7.62 11.61
N PHE A 81 -3.63 6.55 12.00
CA PHE A 81 -4.07 5.67 13.07
C PHE A 81 -3.35 6.01 14.37
N THR A 82 -4.06 6.02 15.50
CA THR A 82 -3.43 6.13 16.82
C THR A 82 -2.96 4.78 17.34
N SER A 83 -3.58 3.69 16.89
CA SER A 83 -3.24 2.32 17.28
C SER A 83 -2.58 1.56 16.13
N GLY A 84 -1.39 1.00 16.38
CA GLY A 84 -0.71 0.11 15.45
C GLY A 84 -1.52 -1.15 15.14
N ILE A 85 -2.29 -1.65 16.10
CA ILE A 85 -3.16 -2.82 15.92
C ILE A 85 -4.27 -2.51 14.91
N ASP A 86 -4.85 -1.32 14.97
CA ASP A 86 -5.91 -0.93 14.03
C ASP A 86 -5.36 -0.64 12.64
N TYR A 87 -4.19 -0.01 12.56
CA TYR A 87 -3.45 0.13 11.30
C TYR A 87 -3.18 -1.24 10.66
N GLU A 88 -2.67 -2.18 11.45
CA GLU A 88 -2.45 -3.54 11.01
C GLU A 88 -3.74 -4.27 10.62
N ARG A 89 -4.86 -4.01 11.30
CA ARG A 89 -6.19 -4.56 10.97
C ARG A 89 -6.72 -4.01 9.65
N ALA A 90 -6.61 -2.69 9.46
CA ALA A 90 -6.96 -2.04 8.20
C ALA A 90 -6.15 -2.65 7.05
N LEU A 91 -4.86 -2.89 7.28
CA LEU A 91 -4.00 -3.58 6.33
C LEU A 91 -4.28 -5.08 6.19
N THR A 92 -4.90 -5.80 7.16
CA THR A 92 -5.05 -7.29 7.14
C THR A 92 -6.36 -7.82 6.64
N ARG A 93 -7.44 -7.12 6.93
CA ARG A 93 -8.77 -7.77 6.87
C ARG A 93 -9.32 -7.94 5.45
N GLY A 94 -8.71 -7.33 4.44
CA GLY A 94 -9.05 -7.57 3.03
C GLY A 94 -9.24 -6.29 2.24
N THR A 95 -9.84 -6.42 1.06
CA THR A 95 -10.37 -5.32 0.26
C THR A 95 -11.55 -4.68 0.99
N TRP A 96 -11.49 -3.37 1.18
CA TRP A 96 -12.56 -2.62 1.84
C TRP A 96 -13.51 -2.06 0.80
N MET A 97 -14.81 -2.09 1.10
CA MET A 97 -15.84 -1.53 0.24
C MET A 97 -16.59 -0.40 0.96
N MET A 98 -16.93 0.62 0.18
CA MET A 98 -17.79 1.72 0.56
C MET A 98 -19.06 1.68 -0.29
N GLY A 99 -20.12 1.07 0.26
CA GLY A 99 -21.28 0.67 -0.54
C GLY A 99 -20.86 -0.40 -1.54
N GLU A 100 -21.10 -0.16 -2.82
CA GLU A 100 -20.74 -1.04 -3.95
C GLU A 100 -19.37 -0.70 -4.56
N ASN A 101 -18.67 0.31 -4.03
CA ASN A 101 -17.39 0.79 -4.58
C ASN A 101 -16.21 0.29 -3.76
N TYR A 102 -15.14 -0.11 -4.43
CA TYR A 102 -13.90 -0.50 -3.77
C TYR A 102 -13.14 0.70 -3.23
N LEU A 103 -12.54 0.52 -2.05
CA LEU A 103 -11.58 1.45 -1.48
C LEU A 103 -10.17 1.03 -1.89
N THR A 104 -9.49 1.89 -2.63
CA THR A 104 -8.04 1.75 -2.81
C THR A 104 -7.32 2.21 -1.57
N MET A 105 -6.26 1.48 -1.23
CA MET A 105 -5.44 1.75 -0.06
C MET A 105 -3.97 1.72 -0.46
N HIS A 106 -3.23 2.69 0.05
CA HIS A 106 -1.79 2.83 -0.11
C HIS A 106 -1.18 3.12 1.25
N ILE A 107 -0.02 2.52 1.52
CA ILE A 107 0.81 3.00 2.62
C ILE A 107 1.26 4.39 2.27
N TRP A 108 1.13 5.34 3.20
CA TRP A 108 1.60 6.69 2.98
C TRP A 108 3.12 6.68 2.72
N ASP A 109 3.55 7.40 1.70
CA ASP A 109 4.95 7.62 1.36
C ASP A 109 5.22 9.13 1.29
N ARG A 110 6.42 9.56 1.67
CA ARG A 110 6.77 10.99 1.71
C ARG A 110 6.75 11.66 0.34
N HIS A 111 6.94 10.89 -0.74
CA HIS A 111 6.89 11.39 -2.11
C HIS A 111 5.48 11.31 -2.69
N PHE A 112 4.46 10.92 -1.90
CA PHE A 112 3.08 10.91 -2.36
C PHE A 112 2.58 12.33 -2.61
N ASN A 113 2.49 12.70 -3.88
CA ASN A 113 1.83 13.91 -4.36
C ASN A 113 0.43 13.61 -4.95
N PRO A 114 -0.68 14.10 -4.35
CA PRO A 114 -2.02 13.90 -4.87
C PRO A 114 -2.30 14.68 -6.18
N TYR A 115 -1.44 15.62 -6.57
CA TYR A 115 -1.59 16.39 -7.81
C TYR A 115 -0.98 15.66 -9.02
N GLU A 116 0.12 14.94 -8.83
CA GLU A 116 0.87 14.28 -9.90
C GLU A 116 0.52 12.80 -10.02
N HIS A 117 0.15 12.14 -8.92
CA HIS A 117 -0.12 10.70 -8.95
C HIS A 117 -1.60 10.38 -9.17
N GLU A 118 -1.89 9.77 -10.31
CA GLU A 118 -3.05 8.90 -10.46
C GLU A 118 -2.82 7.58 -9.71
N ILE A 119 -3.91 6.90 -9.34
CA ILE A 119 -3.85 5.62 -8.65
C ILE A 119 -3.22 4.60 -9.62
N SER A 120 -1.91 4.41 -9.53
CA SER A 120 -1.18 3.41 -10.31
C SER A 120 -0.95 2.12 -9.53
N SER A 121 -1.24 2.09 -8.23
CA SER A 121 -1.11 0.88 -7.42
C SER A 121 -2.25 0.72 -6.42
N THR A 122 -2.34 -0.42 -5.74
CA THR A 122 -3.16 -0.54 -4.53
C THR A 122 -2.76 -1.76 -3.72
N LEU A 123 -3.10 -1.77 -2.44
CA LEU A 123 -2.94 -2.94 -1.58
C LEU A 123 -4.10 -3.92 -1.81
N VAL A 124 -3.75 -5.14 -2.20
CA VAL A 124 -4.70 -6.25 -2.39
C VAL A 124 -4.26 -7.48 -1.59
N TRP A 125 -5.23 -8.29 -1.20
CA TRP A 125 -5.00 -9.52 -0.45
C TRP A 125 -5.14 -10.74 -1.34
N ALA A 126 -4.02 -11.19 -1.90
CA ALA A 126 -3.97 -12.39 -2.72
C ALA A 126 -4.07 -13.66 -1.84
N ARG A 127 -5.04 -14.52 -2.16
CA ARG A 127 -5.16 -15.90 -1.69
C ARG A 127 -4.45 -16.82 -2.68
N LEU A 128 -3.47 -17.57 -2.19
CA LEU A 128 -2.73 -18.59 -2.93
C LEU A 128 -3.43 -19.93 -2.69
N LEU A 129 -4.22 -20.36 -3.66
CA LEU A 129 -5.09 -21.52 -3.51
C LEU A 129 -4.32 -22.82 -3.69
N GLU A 130 -4.63 -23.80 -2.84
CA GLU A 130 -4.18 -25.20 -2.97
C GLU A 130 -2.65 -25.39 -3.03
N ILE A 131 -1.85 -24.42 -2.57
CA ILE A 131 -0.40 -24.62 -2.47
C ILE A 131 -0.10 -25.63 -1.35
N PRO A 132 0.93 -26.49 -1.50
CA PRO A 132 1.34 -27.40 -0.43
C PRO A 132 1.68 -26.67 0.87
N ILE A 133 1.32 -27.25 2.02
CA ILE A 133 1.44 -26.62 3.34
C ILE A 133 2.87 -26.19 3.69
N HIS A 134 3.90 -26.87 3.19
CA HIS A 134 5.30 -26.46 3.41
C HIS A 134 5.64 -25.11 2.74
N PHE A 135 4.88 -24.67 1.73
CA PHE A 135 5.00 -23.33 1.15
C PHE A 135 4.25 -22.24 1.94
N PHE A 136 3.50 -22.60 2.98
CA PHE A 136 2.84 -21.62 3.87
C PHE A 136 3.85 -20.92 4.79
N HIS A 137 5.11 -21.41 4.82
CA HIS A 137 6.20 -20.72 5.48
C HIS A 137 6.24 -19.23 5.05
N PRO A 138 6.35 -18.27 5.97
CA PRO A 138 6.29 -16.84 5.65
C PRO A 138 7.20 -16.44 4.49
N GLU A 139 8.41 -16.99 4.43
CA GLU A 139 9.35 -16.72 3.33
C GLU A 139 8.89 -17.26 1.98
N GLY A 140 8.25 -18.45 1.96
CA GLY A 140 7.68 -19.05 0.76
C GLY A 140 6.52 -18.20 0.22
N VAL A 141 5.60 -17.81 1.09
CA VAL A 141 4.47 -16.95 0.75
C VAL A 141 4.95 -15.57 0.28
N MET A 142 5.94 -14.98 0.96
CA MET A 142 6.56 -13.72 0.54
C MET A 142 7.23 -13.86 -0.83
N LYS A 143 7.94 -14.96 -1.09
CA LYS A 143 8.58 -15.24 -2.38
C LYS A 143 7.57 -15.31 -3.52
N ILE A 144 6.42 -15.95 -3.29
CA ILE A 144 5.32 -15.96 -4.27
C ILE A 144 4.74 -14.54 -4.42
N GLY A 145 4.51 -13.83 -3.30
CA GLY A 145 4.02 -12.46 -3.28
C GLY A 145 4.87 -11.47 -4.10
N ARG A 146 6.21 -11.63 -4.11
CA ARG A 146 7.12 -10.85 -4.96
C ARG A 146 6.87 -10.99 -6.46
N ARG A 147 6.29 -12.12 -6.89
CA ARG A 147 5.91 -12.33 -8.30
C ARG A 147 4.59 -11.66 -8.64
N ILE A 148 3.73 -11.44 -7.64
CA ILE A 148 2.43 -10.78 -7.79
C ILE A 148 2.59 -9.25 -7.75
N GLY A 149 3.45 -8.73 -6.89
CA GLY A 149 3.71 -7.31 -6.71
C GLY A 149 4.77 -7.06 -5.63
N LYS A 150 4.70 -5.93 -4.92
CA LYS A 150 5.54 -5.69 -3.74
C LYS A 150 4.84 -6.27 -2.51
N PRO A 151 5.30 -7.40 -1.95
CA PRO A 151 4.65 -8.00 -0.80
C PRO A 151 4.87 -7.13 0.42
N ILE A 152 3.77 -6.89 1.13
CA ILE A 152 3.74 -6.09 2.35
C ILE A 152 3.74 -7.02 3.56
N ARG A 153 2.92 -8.08 3.53
CA ARG A 153 2.71 -8.93 4.71
C ARG A 153 2.05 -10.27 4.39
N VAL A 154 2.35 -11.28 5.20
CA VAL A 154 1.64 -12.59 5.21
C VAL A 154 0.55 -12.57 6.29
N ASP A 155 -0.63 -13.14 5.99
CA ASP A 155 -1.73 -13.24 6.95
C ASP A 155 -1.33 -14.09 8.16
N GLN A 156 -1.65 -13.64 9.37
CA GLN A 156 -1.25 -14.30 10.62
C GLN A 156 -1.80 -15.73 10.73
N ALA A 157 -2.97 -15.99 10.12
CA ALA A 157 -3.57 -17.31 10.10
C ALA A 157 -2.83 -18.32 9.18
N THR A 158 -2.01 -17.83 8.23
CA THR A 158 -1.31 -18.68 7.25
C THR A 158 -0.19 -19.50 7.90
N PRO A 159 0.78 -18.91 8.63
CA PRO A 159 1.84 -19.68 9.28
C PRO A 159 1.33 -20.60 10.39
N ALA A 160 0.21 -20.24 11.04
CA ALA A 160 -0.40 -21.03 12.10
C ALA A 160 -1.18 -22.26 11.61
N GLY A 161 -1.32 -22.46 10.29
CA GLY A 161 -2.12 -23.55 9.74
C GLY A 161 -3.62 -23.47 10.05
N ALA A 162 -4.08 -22.34 10.61
CA ALA A 162 -5.47 -22.15 11.04
C ALA A 162 -6.46 -22.10 9.86
N ARG A 163 -5.95 -21.95 8.63
CA ARG A 163 -6.68 -22.15 7.37
C ARG A 163 -5.85 -23.10 6.51
N SER A 164 -6.35 -24.32 6.28
CA SER A 164 -5.66 -25.31 5.44
C SER A 164 -5.77 -25.03 3.95
N ASP A 165 -6.77 -24.26 3.53
CA ASP A 165 -7.22 -24.26 2.14
C ASP A 165 -6.43 -23.26 1.26
N TYR A 166 -5.85 -22.23 1.88
CA TYR A 166 -5.05 -21.23 1.18
C TYR A 166 -4.06 -20.51 2.10
N ALA A 167 -2.94 -20.11 1.52
CA ALA A 167 -2.07 -19.09 2.09
C ALA A 167 -2.53 -17.70 1.64
N ARG A 168 -2.33 -16.66 2.46
CA ARG A 168 -2.79 -15.30 2.11
C ARG A 168 -1.68 -14.26 2.30
N VAL A 169 -1.54 -13.38 1.32
CA VAL A 169 -0.50 -12.33 1.30
C VAL A 169 -1.06 -10.99 0.85
N CYS A 170 -0.69 -9.93 1.56
CA CYS A 170 -0.93 -8.55 1.16
C CYS A 170 0.18 -8.12 0.22
N VAL A 171 -0.19 -7.66 -0.96
CA VAL A 171 0.73 -7.19 -1.98
C VAL A 171 0.26 -5.83 -2.45
N GLN A 172 1.20 -4.90 -2.60
CA GLN A 172 0.99 -3.70 -3.38
C GLN A 172 1.15 -4.08 -4.85
N VAL A 173 0.04 -4.04 -5.58
CA VAL A 173 -0.03 -4.36 -7.01
C VAL A 173 -0.12 -3.08 -7.82
N ASP A 174 0.48 -3.10 -9.00
CA ASP A 174 0.36 -2.05 -10.00
C ASP A 174 -0.95 -2.26 -10.79
N LEU A 175 -1.85 -1.27 -10.73
CA LEU A 175 -3.16 -1.32 -11.38
C LEU A 175 -3.09 -1.02 -12.89
N THR A 176 -1.94 -0.53 -13.38
CA THR A 176 -1.72 -0.31 -14.82
C THR A 176 -1.36 -1.61 -15.55
N LYS A 177 -1.08 -2.67 -14.80
CA LYS A 177 -0.72 -4.00 -15.30
C LYS A 177 -1.82 -5.01 -15.01
N PRO A 178 -2.01 -6.02 -15.88
CA PRO A 178 -2.94 -7.10 -15.60
C PRO A 178 -2.52 -7.85 -14.32
N LEU A 179 -3.51 -8.16 -13.48
CA LEU A 179 -3.28 -8.93 -12.25
C LEU A 179 -2.95 -10.39 -12.58
N MET A 180 -1.97 -10.94 -11.86
CA MET A 180 -1.56 -12.33 -12.01
C MET A 180 -2.63 -13.27 -11.43
N SER A 181 -3.27 -14.07 -12.26
CA SER A 181 -4.32 -15.02 -11.81
C SER A 181 -3.80 -16.41 -11.44
N GLN A 182 -2.57 -16.75 -11.83
CA GLN A 182 -2.01 -18.10 -11.69
C GLN A 182 -0.48 -18.11 -11.73
N PHE A 183 0.13 -19.12 -11.13
CA PHE A 183 1.58 -19.33 -11.14
C PHE A 183 1.92 -20.82 -11.14
N ARG A 184 3.21 -21.16 -11.26
CA ARG A 184 3.69 -22.55 -11.21
C ARG A 184 4.75 -22.72 -10.13
N ILE A 185 4.69 -23.84 -9.41
CA ILE A 185 5.76 -24.33 -8.52
C ILE A 185 6.08 -25.77 -8.95
N HIS A 186 7.35 -26.04 -9.27
CA HIS A 186 7.82 -27.35 -9.76
C HIS A 186 6.95 -27.91 -10.91
N GLY A 187 6.57 -27.07 -11.87
CA GLY A 187 5.75 -27.46 -13.03
C GLY A 187 4.24 -27.55 -12.76
N LYS A 188 3.81 -27.71 -11.50
CA LYS A 188 2.39 -27.72 -11.12
C LYS A 188 1.83 -26.31 -11.06
N LYS A 189 0.62 -26.13 -11.59
CA LYS A 189 -0.11 -24.85 -11.66
C LYS A 189 -0.93 -24.61 -10.40
N TYR A 190 -0.95 -23.37 -9.93
CA TYR A 190 -1.73 -22.88 -8.79
C TYR A 190 -2.43 -21.58 -9.16
N PHE A 191 -3.48 -21.23 -8.43
CA PHE A 191 -4.36 -20.11 -8.72
C PHE A 191 -4.29 -19.03 -7.63
N ILE A 192 -4.54 -17.79 -8.04
CA ILE A 192 -4.59 -16.61 -7.18
C ILE A 192 -6.01 -16.04 -7.22
N GLN A 193 -6.56 -15.75 -6.04
CA GLN A 193 -7.80 -14.99 -5.88
C GLN A 193 -7.54 -13.72 -5.09
N TYR A 194 -8.05 -12.58 -5.55
CA TYR A 194 -7.86 -11.25 -4.93
C TYR A 194 -9.04 -10.82 -4.06
#